data_AF-A0A158D5K4-F1
#
_entry.id   AF-A0A158D5K4-F1
#
_cell.length_a   1.000
_cell.length_b   1.000
_cell.length_c   1.000
_cell.angle_alpha   90.00
_cell.angle_beta   90.00
_cell.angle_gamma   90.00
#
_symmetry.space_group_name_H-M   'P 1'
#
loop_
_entity.id
_entity.type
_entity.pdbx_description
1 polymer ?
#
loop_
_entity_poly.entity_id
_entity_poly.type
_entity_poly.pdbx_seq_one_letter_code
_entity_poly.pdbx_strand_id
1 'polypeptide(L)'
;MLDTERVVSFADVHSFSELVLYPWGHAPTQSTDPTQRSTGLPTGTCTASIPASYSEYMPPLDVQRFRTVAGRIVADIAAVRGRHYTPQTSYALYATTGSQSDCAYARHIANPSLNKTYGFTFETGPSIPLNVPESFHPTDPTLIKRDAKAAMLTLMQQSVCAIELIGTRLFKGGTEVAALRRVRDELLASTPAGREWIALFERAQFALLSSALRDAQLLAAAGELVQLMARSASDEDAVFAEADAKRASAVLKKLRAKVKIHALKDDLDAIGQRIEQVIGRRMQQVIESLMRQKPGQPKNAVAAKKPAAAVKKPVATKKASVAKKPAASAKKKAPRS
;
A
#
# COMPACT_ATOMS: atom_id res chain seq x y z
N MET A 1 -20.86 11.37 -5.53
CA MET A 1 -20.54 9.93 -5.65
C MET A 1 -19.43 9.54 -4.68
N LEU A 2 -18.19 10.01 -4.84
CA LEU A 2 -17.09 9.54 -3.97
C LEU A 2 -17.29 9.88 -2.48
N ASP A 3 -18.01 10.96 -2.13
CA ASP A 3 -18.35 11.34 -0.74
C ASP A 3 -19.54 10.60 -0.16
N THR A 4 -20.42 10.07 -1.01
CA THR A 4 -21.70 9.49 -0.61
C THR A 4 -21.67 7.97 -0.63
N GLU A 5 -20.84 7.39 -1.48
CA GLU A 5 -20.70 5.95 -1.66
C GLU A 5 -19.40 5.42 -1.08
N ARG A 6 -19.40 4.14 -0.68
CA ARG A 6 -18.18 3.45 -0.25
C ARG A 6 -17.37 2.99 -1.47
N VAL A 7 -16.63 3.92 -2.08
CA VAL A 7 -15.73 3.65 -3.20
C VAL A 7 -14.31 3.35 -2.69
N VAL A 8 -13.85 2.10 -2.84
CA VAL A 8 -12.53 1.64 -2.37
C VAL A 8 -11.41 1.99 -3.36
N SER A 9 -11.72 1.95 -4.66
CA SER A 9 -10.77 2.24 -5.73
C SER A 9 -11.42 3.07 -6.81
N PHE A 10 -10.64 3.96 -7.42
CA PHE A 10 -11.05 4.84 -8.50
C PHE A 10 -10.03 4.73 -9.64
N ALA A 11 -10.50 4.65 -10.87
CA ALA A 11 -9.66 4.60 -12.07
C ALA A 11 -10.06 5.72 -13.01
N ASP A 12 -9.06 6.52 -13.40
CA ASP A 12 -9.15 7.52 -14.45
C ASP A 12 -8.39 7.00 -15.68
N VAL A 13 -9.09 6.80 -16.81
CA VAL A 13 -8.52 6.08 -17.97
C VAL A 13 -8.28 7.06 -19.11
N HIS A 14 -7.02 7.18 -19.51
CA HIS A 14 -6.50 8.10 -20.51
C HIS A 14 -5.76 7.35 -21.63
N SER A 15 -5.35 8.11 -22.63
CA SER A 15 -4.38 7.71 -23.65
C SER A 15 -3.50 8.93 -23.93
N PHE A 16 -2.20 8.80 -24.16
CA PHE A 16 -1.39 7.58 -24.27
C PHE A 16 -0.17 7.69 -23.36
N SER A 17 0.58 6.59 -23.16
CA SER A 17 1.98 6.56 -22.69
C SER A 17 2.35 5.22 -22.03
N GLU A 18 1.40 4.30 -21.86
CA GLU A 18 1.62 2.98 -21.26
C GLU A 18 2.07 3.09 -19.80
N LEU A 19 1.35 3.91 -19.04
CA LEU A 19 1.66 4.20 -17.65
C LEU A 19 0.51 3.78 -16.75
N VAL A 20 0.87 3.37 -15.53
CA VAL A 20 -0.07 3.22 -14.42
C VAL A 20 0.37 4.21 -13.35
N LEU A 21 -0.29 5.36 -13.33
CA LEU A 21 0.03 6.45 -12.43
C LEU A 21 -0.76 6.33 -11.13
N TYR A 22 -0.17 6.81 -10.05
CA TYR A 22 -0.80 6.91 -8.74
C TYR A 22 -0.31 8.18 -8.03
N PRO A 23 -0.97 8.62 -6.95
CA PRO A 23 -0.58 9.83 -6.24
C PRO A 23 0.88 9.83 -5.78
N TRP A 24 1.57 10.97 -5.78
CA TRP A 24 1.04 12.32 -6.01
C TRP A 24 1.43 12.87 -7.39
N GLY A 25 0.61 13.76 -7.94
CA GLY A 25 0.91 14.54 -9.14
C GLY A 25 1.65 15.84 -8.87
N HIS A 26 1.39 16.51 -7.74
CA HIS A 26 1.87 17.87 -7.50
C HIS A 26 3.28 17.95 -6.89
N ALA A 27 3.72 16.91 -6.19
CA ALA A 27 5.02 16.87 -5.53
C ALA A 27 5.56 15.44 -5.44
N PRO A 28 6.88 15.25 -5.23
CA PRO A 28 7.44 13.95 -4.88
C PRO A 28 6.78 13.39 -3.61
N THR A 29 6.59 12.07 -3.56
CA THR A 29 6.05 11.39 -2.38
C THR A 29 7.15 11.12 -1.35
N GLN A 30 6.87 11.38 -0.08
CA GLN A 30 7.67 10.93 1.07
C GLN A 30 6.78 10.27 2.13
N SER A 31 7.39 9.52 3.06
CA SER A 31 6.63 8.77 4.08
C SER A 31 7.20 8.89 5.50
N THR A 32 8.00 9.93 5.76
CA THR A 32 8.75 10.13 7.01
C THR A 32 8.26 11.32 7.83
N ASP A 33 7.75 12.35 7.18
CA ASP A 33 7.30 13.59 7.82
C ASP A 33 5.79 13.80 7.60
N PRO A 34 4.92 13.40 8.54
CA PRO A 34 3.47 13.54 8.40
C PRO A 34 2.98 14.99 8.42
N THR A 35 3.83 15.97 8.73
CA THR A 35 3.46 17.39 8.76
C THR A 35 3.47 18.02 7.37
N GLN A 36 4.22 17.45 6.41
CA GLN A 36 4.23 17.88 5.01
C GLN A 36 3.04 17.32 4.24
N ARG A 37 1.89 17.95 4.42
CA ARG A 37 0.63 17.59 3.73
C ARG A 37 0.06 18.82 3.01
N SER A 38 -0.58 18.58 1.87
CA SER A 38 -1.16 19.61 1.02
C SER A 38 -2.16 20.51 1.76
N THR A 39 -2.88 19.95 2.75
CA THR A 39 -3.83 20.70 3.61
C THR A 39 -3.16 21.68 4.56
N GLY A 40 -1.85 21.57 4.78
CA GLY A 40 -1.06 22.49 5.60
C GLY A 40 -0.35 23.57 4.79
N LEU A 41 -0.47 23.57 3.45
CA LEU A 41 0.15 24.59 2.61
C LEU A 41 -0.58 25.93 2.75
N PRO A 42 0.15 27.06 2.90
CA PRO A 42 -0.43 28.37 3.18
C PRO A 42 -1.26 28.94 2.03
N THR A 43 -1.13 28.41 0.81
CA THR A 43 -1.88 28.85 -0.37
C THR A 43 -2.51 27.66 -1.07
N GLY A 44 -3.86 27.66 -1.18
CA GLY A 44 -4.61 26.72 -2.02
C GLY A 44 -4.54 27.02 -3.52
N THR A 45 -3.52 27.75 -3.97
CA THR A 45 -3.40 28.20 -5.37
C THR A 45 -2.49 27.27 -6.15
N CYS A 46 -2.90 26.96 -7.38
CA CYS A 46 -2.13 26.27 -8.43
C CYS A 46 -0.92 27.10 -8.90
N THR A 47 -0.07 27.57 -7.98
CA THR A 47 1.17 28.27 -8.34
C THR A 47 2.31 27.27 -8.39
N ALA A 48 3.26 27.50 -9.30
CA ALA A 48 4.51 26.73 -9.42
C ALA A 48 5.45 26.87 -8.20
N SER A 49 4.94 27.34 -7.06
CA SER A 49 5.68 27.81 -5.89
C SER A 49 5.78 26.76 -4.78
N ILE A 50 5.63 25.48 -5.09
CA ILE A 50 5.93 24.41 -4.14
C ILE A 50 7.42 24.53 -3.80
N PRO A 51 7.80 24.72 -2.52
CA PRO A 51 9.20 24.82 -2.14
C PRO A 51 9.99 23.62 -2.66
N ALA A 52 11.21 23.81 -3.18
CA ALA A 52 12.02 22.72 -3.72
C ALA A 52 12.29 21.59 -2.69
N SER A 53 12.19 21.90 -1.39
CA SER A 53 12.33 20.95 -0.30
C SER A 53 11.04 20.20 0.06
N TYR A 54 9.90 20.56 -0.52
CA TYR A 54 8.61 19.98 -0.19
C TYR A 54 8.43 18.62 -0.86
N SER A 55 7.89 17.67 -0.11
CA SER A 55 7.47 16.38 -0.63
C SER A 55 6.21 15.95 0.12
N GLU A 56 5.18 15.57 -0.63
CA GLU A 56 3.88 15.26 -0.07
C GLU A 56 3.94 13.96 0.72
N TYR A 57 3.49 14.02 1.96
CA TYR A 57 3.41 12.86 2.83
C TYR A 57 2.37 11.86 2.32
N MET A 58 2.75 10.59 2.37
CA MET A 58 1.86 9.46 2.25
C MET A 58 2.25 8.41 3.29
N PRO A 59 1.30 7.85 4.07
CA PRO A 59 1.59 6.79 5.01
C PRO A 59 2.35 5.63 4.32
N PRO A 60 3.39 5.04 4.96
CA PRO A 60 4.18 3.96 4.34
C PRO A 60 3.33 2.78 3.82
N LEU A 61 2.24 2.45 4.51
CA LEU A 61 1.29 1.42 4.07
C LEU A 61 0.63 1.78 2.74
N ASP A 62 0.20 3.04 2.57
CA ASP A 62 -0.46 3.49 1.36
C ASP A 62 0.52 3.58 0.19
N VAL A 63 1.76 4.05 0.42
CA VAL A 63 2.83 4.00 -0.59
C VAL A 63 3.05 2.57 -1.08
N GLN A 64 3.14 1.62 -0.15
CA GLN A 64 3.30 0.21 -0.49
C GLN A 64 2.09 -0.31 -1.26
N ARG A 65 0.87 0.03 -0.86
CA ARG A 65 -0.35 -0.42 -1.53
C ARG A 65 -0.43 0.10 -2.96
N PHE A 66 -0.18 1.39 -3.20
CA PHE A 66 -0.14 1.95 -4.55
C PHE A 66 0.89 1.24 -5.43
N ARG A 67 2.13 1.10 -4.95
CA ARG A 67 3.20 0.38 -5.68
C ARG A 67 2.83 -1.07 -5.97
N THR A 68 2.25 -1.77 -4.98
CA THR A 68 1.86 -3.19 -5.11
C THR A 68 0.75 -3.36 -6.15
N VAL A 69 -0.30 -2.54 -6.06
CA VAL A 69 -1.44 -2.62 -6.98
C VAL A 69 -1.03 -2.20 -8.39
N ALA A 70 -0.31 -1.08 -8.55
CA ALA A 70 0.20 -0.65 -9.84
C ALA A 70 1.15 -1.69 -10.46
N GLY A 71 2.05 -2.26 -9.65
CA GLY A 71 2.95 -3.35 -10.07
C GLY A 71 2.20 -4.59 -10.57
N ARG A 72 1.11 -4.99 -9.89
CA ARG A 72 0.25 -6.10 -10.34
C ARG A 72 -0.47 -5.77 -11.64
N ILE A 73 -1.00 -4.55 -11.76
CA ILE A 73 -1.67 -4.10 -12.99
C ILE A 73 -0.73 -4.21 -14.19
N VAL A 74 0.49 -3.67 -14.10
CA VAL A 74 1.44 -3.73 -15.23
C VAL A 74 1.89 -5.17 -15.52
N ALA A 75 2.02 -6.02 -14.50
CA ALA A 75 2.36 -7.43 -14.68
C ALA A 75 1.24 -8.21 -15.40
N ASP A 76 -0.03 -7.94 -15.05
CA ASP A 76 -1.18 -8.60 -15.66
C ASP A 76 -1.41 -8.10 -17.10
N ILE A 77 -1.17 -6.81 -17.39
CA ILE A 77 -1.15 -6.30 -18.78
C ILE A 77 -0.07 -7.04 -19.58
N ALA A 78 1.15 -7.16 -19.03
CA ALA A 78 2.23 -7.88 -19.69
C ALA A 78 1.89 -9.36 -19.90
N ALA A 79 1.18 -10.02 -18.98
CA ALA A 79 0.77 -11.41 -19.13
C ALA A 79 -0.25 -11.64 -20.27
N VAL A 80 -1.03 -10.61 -20.67
CA VAL A 80 -2.00 -10.74 -21.77
C VAL A 80 -1.32 -10.84 -23.13
N ARG A 81 -0.30 -9.99 -23.40
CA ARG A 81 0.31 -9.90 -24.73
C ARG A 81 1.77 -9.42 -24.77
N GLY A 82 2.47 -9.43 -23.63
CA GLY A 82 3.87 -9.00 -23.51
C GLY A 82 4.08 -7.49 -23.54
N ARG A 83 3.03 -6.67 -23.30
CA ARG A 83 3.18 -5.21 -23.28
C ARG A 83 3.59 -4.72 -21.89
N HIS A 84 4.66 -3.93 -21.83
CA HIS A 84 5.23 -3.46 -20.58
C HIS A 84 4.82 -2.02 -20.30
N TYR A 85 3.88 -1.84 -19.39
CA TYR A 85 3.52 -0.54 -18.85
C TYR A 85 4.45 -0.17 -17.69
N THR A 86 4.60 1.12 -17.39
CA THR A 86 5.43 1.60 -16.28
C THR A 86 4.56 2.07 -15.10
N PRO A 87 4.70 1.49 -13.90
CA PRO A 87 4.03 1.99 -12.70
C PRO A 87 4.87 3.11 -12.06
N GLN A 88 4.28 4.28 -11.83
CA GLN A 88 5.01 5.41 -11.22
C GLN A 88 4.06 6.42 -10.57
N THR A 89 4.60 7.36 -9.78
CA THR A 89 3.79 8.49 -9.31
C THR A 89 3.44 9.41 -10.48
N SER A 90 2.30 10.09 -10.44
CA SER A 90 1.92 11.06 -11.47
C SER A 90 2.99 12.16 -11.64
N TYR A 91 3.63 12.59 -10.55
CA TYR A 91 4.74 13.56 -10.59
C TYR A 91 5.93 13.10 -11.45
N ALA A 92 6.20 11.78 -11.52
CA ALA A 92 7.30 11.24 -12.31
C ALA A 92 7.06 11.36 -13.83
N LEU A 93 5.80 11.52 -14.26
CA LEU A 93 5.48 11.89 -15.64
C LEU A 93 5.76 13.38 -15.85
N TYR A 94 5.08 14.23 -15.07
CA TYR A 94 5.40 15.64 -14.87
C TYR A 94 4.57 16.20 -13.70
N ALA A 95 5.02 17.31 -13.11
CA ALA A 95 4.31 17.97 -12.02
C ALA A 95 2.92 18.46 -12.50
N THR A 96 1.86 18.00 -11.84
CA THR A 96 0.46 18.29 -12.18
C THR A 96 -0.36 18.50 -10.92
N THR A 97 -1.23 19.50 -10.88
CA THR A 97 -2.20 19.69 -9.79
C THR A 97 -3.61 19.31 -10.24
N GLY A 98 -4.49 18.97 -9.30
CA GLY A 98 -5.90 18.72 -9.60
C GLY A 98 -6.18 17.43 -10.37
N SER A 99 -5.24 16.46 -10.39
CA SER A 99 -5.50 15.16 -11.00
C SER A 99 -6.63 14.42 -10.28
N GLN A 100 -7.44 13.65 -11.01
CA GLN A 100 -8.57 12.94 -10.41
C GLN A 100 -8.12 11.87 -9.41
N SER A 101 -6.99 11.19 -9.68
CA SER A 101 -6.39 10.22 -8.77
C SER A 101 -5.94 10.86 -7.45
N ASP A 102 -5.33 12.04 -7.50
CA ASP A 102 -4.92 12.77 -6.29
C ASP A 102 -6.14 13.24 -5.50
N CYS A 103 -7.15 13.79 -6.18
CA CYS A 103 -8.40 14.22 -5.55
C CYS A 103 -9.11 13.04 -4.86
N ALA A 104 -9.24 11.91 -5.55
CA ALA A 104 -9.87 10.71 -4.98
C ALA A 104 -9.20 10.26 -3.68
N TYR A 105 -7.86 10.28 -3.63
CA TYR A 105 -7.09 9.89 -2.45
C TYR A 105 -7.04 10.99 -1.38
N ALA A 106 -6.80 12.25 -1.71
CA ALA A 106 -6.62 13.35 -0.75
C ALA A 106 -7.86 13.66 0.09
N ARG A 107 -9.06 13.30 -0.38
CA ARG A 107 -10.33 13.59 0.31
C ARG A 107 -10.36 13.12 1.77
N HIS A 108 -9.89 11.89 2.05
CA HIS A 108 -9.85 11.38 3.43
C HIS A 108 -8.78 12.07 4.30
N ILE A 109 -7.77 12.69 3.68
CA ILE A 109 -6.75 13.47 4.39
C ILE A 109 -7.31 14.84 4.79
N ALA A 110 -8.06 15.47 3.87
CA ALA A 110 -8.75 16.74 4.13
C ALA A 110 -9.92 16.59 5.11
N ASN A 111 -10.67 15.49 5.00
CA ASN A 111 -11.75 15.15 5.91
C ASN A 111 -11.65 13.68 6.34
N PRO A 112 -11.12 13.40 7.55
CA PRO A 112 -10.96 12.04 8.07
C PRO A 112 -12.26 11.24 8.26
N SER A 113 -13.45 11.86 8.19
CA SER A 113 -14.72 11.13 8.24
C SER A 113 -15.09 10.47 6.90
N LEU A 114 -14.40 10.83 5.81
CA LEU A 114 -14.61 10.23 4.49
C LEU A 114 -13.85 8.91 4.35
N ASN A 115 -14.41 8.00 3.57
CA ASN A 115 -13.73 6.76 3.20
C ASN A 115 -12.47 7.06 2.38
N LYS A 116 -11.40 6.30 2.65
CA LYS A 116 -10.20 6.28 1.83
C LYS A 116 -10.49 5.61 0.48
N THR A 117 -10.25 6.34 -0.62
CA THR A 117 -10.33 5.82 -1.99
C THR A 117 -8.94 5.80 -2.61
N TYR A 118 -8.49 4.65 -3.10
CA TYR A 118 -7.22 4.56 -3.83
C TYR A 118 -7.44 4.92 -5.31
N GLY A 119 -6.97 6.10 -5.72
CA GLY A 119 -7.08 6.58 -7.10
C GLY A 119 -5.89 6.18 -7.96
N PHE A 120 -6.15 5.70 -9.18
CA PHE A 120 -5.15 5.37 -10.19
C PHE A 120 -5.50 6.05 -11.51
N THR A 121 -4.48 6.39 -12.30
CA THR A 121 -4.64 6.84 -13.68
C THR A 121 -3.98 5.84 -14.62
N PHE A 122 -4.68 5.39 -15.66
CA PHE A 122 -4.15 4.48 -16.67
C PHE A 122 -3.93 5.24 -17.97
N GLU A 123 -2.68 5.41 -18.39
CA GLU A 123 -2.33 5.93 -19.71
C GLU A 123 -2.22 4.75 -20.68
N THR A 124 -3.24 4.54 -21.50
CA THR A 124 -3.36 3.36 -22.34
C THR A 124 -2.82 3.57 -23.75
N GLY A 125 -2.24 2.53 -24.34
CA GLY A 125 -1.73 2.58 -25.70
C GLY A 125 -0.39 3.32 -25.84
N PRO A 126 0.34 3.03 -26.93
CA PRO A 126 1.70 3.49 -27.14
C PRO A 126 1.78 4.96 -27.50
N SER A 127 2.90 5.58 -27.17
CA SER A 127 3.36 6.79 -27.85
C SER A 127 3.92 6.43 -29.22
N ILE A 128 3.40 7.04 -30.28
CA ILE A 128 3.87 6.89 -31.66
C ILE A 128 4.36 8.27 -32.14
N PRO A 129 5.64 8.62 -31.93
CA PRO A 129 6.15 9.97 -32.17
C PRO A 129 5.99 10.46 -33.61
N LEU A 130 6.07 9.56 -34.59
CA LEU A 130 5.92 9.87 -36.01
C LEU A 130 4.45 9.92 -36.47
N ASN A 131 3.50 9.54 -35.60
CA ASN A 131 2.07 9.57 -35.87
C ASN A 131 1.29 9.77 -34.55
N VAL A 132 1.39 10.97 -33.99
CA VAL A 132 0.69 11.36 -32.75
C VAL A 132 -0.83 11.11 -32.85
N PRO A 133 -1.52 11.38 -33.98
CA PRO A 133 -2.92 11.00 -34.12
C PRO A 133 -3.21 9.52 -33.84
N GLU A 134 -2.37 8.58 -34.30
CA GLU A 134 -2.55 7.15 -34.03
C GLU A 134 -2.36 6.79 -32.54
N SER A 135 -1.69 7.64 -31.76
CA SER A 135 -1.54 7.43 -30.31
C SER A 135 -2.83 7.76 -29.56
N PHE A 136 -3.60 8.76 -30.02
CA PHE A 136 -4.89 9.15 -29.44
C PHE A 136 -6.08 8.42 -30.09
N HIS A 137 -5.99 8.17 -31.39
CA HIS A 137 -7.04 7.63 -32.24
C HIS A 137 -6.48 6.47 -33.07
N PRO A 138 -6.10 5.35 -32.42
CA PRO A 138 -5.56 4.19 -33.12
C PRO A 138 -6.59 3.66 -34.12
N THR A 139 -6.12 3.31 -35.31
CA THR A 139 -6.93 2.71 -36.37
C THR A 139 -7.56 1.40 -35.90
N ASP A 140 -6.80 0.60 -35.14
CA ASP A 140 -7.31 -0.58 -34.42
C ASP A 140 -7.03 -0.51 -32.91
N PRO A 141 -8.02 -0.11 -32.07
CA PRO A 141 -7.87 -0.06 -30.62
C PRO A 141 -8.01 -1.43 -29.94
N THR A 142 -8.16 -2.54 -30.66
CA THR A 142 -8.51 -3.85 -30.08
C THR A 142 -7.51 -4.29 -29.01
N LEU A 143 -6.20 -4.15 -29.29
CA LEU A 143 -5.17 -4.54 -28.32
C LEU A 143 -5.10 -3.59 -27.13
N ILE A 144 -5.32 -2.30 -27.33
CA ILE A 144 -5.36 -1.29 -26.26
C ILE A 144 -6.54 -1.55 -25.32
N LYS A 145 -7.71 -1.90 -25.87
CA LYS A 145 -8.89 -2.31 -25.09
C LYS A 145 -8.62 -3.56 -24.25
N ARG A 146 -7.82 -4.52 -24.74
CA ARG A 146 -7.42 -5.71 -23.97
C ARG A 146 -6.53 -5.35 -22.78
N ASP A 147 -5.60 -4.43 -22.96
CA ASP A 147 -4.74 -3.95 -21.87
C ASP A 147 -5.56 -3.20 -20.81
N ALA A 148 -6.41 -2.27 -21.24
CA ALA A 148 -7.31 -1.54 -20.34
C ALA A 148 -8.23 -2.49 -19.57
N LYS A 149 -8.76 -3.52 -20.23
CA LYS A 149 -9.57 -4.57 -19.58
C LYS A 149 -8.78 -5.34 -18.53
N ALA A 150 -7.54 -5.73 -18.83
CA ALA A 150 -6.68 -6.41 -17.86
C ALA A 150 -6.44 -5.52 -16.64
N ALA A 151 -6.09 -4.25 -16.86
CA ALA A 151 -5.87 -3.28 -15.79
C ALA A 151 -7.08 -3.10 -14.88
N MET A 152 -8.27 -2.92 -15.48
CA MET A 152 -9.52 -2.77 -14.74
C MET A 152 -9.88 -4.03 -13.95
N LEU A 153 -9.72 -5.22 -14.53
CA LEU A 153 -9.97 -6.49 -13.83
C LEU A 153 -9.02 -6.66 -12.64
N THR A 154 -7.73 -6.38 -12.81
CA THR A 154 -6.76 -6.45 -11.72
C THR A 154 -7.12 -5.46 -10.62
N LEU A 155 -7.43 -4.20 -10.95
CA LEU A 155 -7.84 -3.21 -9.95
C LEU A 155 -9.09 -3.66 -9.17
N MET A 156 -10.13 -4.15 -9.86
CA MET A 156 -11.34 -4.67 -9.22
C MET A 156 -11.02 -5.82 -8.25
N GLN A 157 -10.13 -6.73 -8.62
CA GLN A 157 -9.67 -7.81 -7.74
C GLN A 157 -8.93 -7.27 -6.51
N GLN A 158 -8.11 -6.23 -6.67
CA GLN A 158 -7.38 -5.57 -5.56
C GLN A 158 -8.28 -4.72 -4.66
N SER A 159 -9.48 -4.35 -5.11
CA SER A 159 -10.49 -3.65 -4.32
C SER A 159 -11.24 -4.58 -3.36
N VAL A 160 -11.21 -5.89 -3.58
CA VAL A 160 -11.88 -6.88 -2.71
C VAL A 160 -10.99 -7.22 -1.53
N CYS A 161 -11.46 -6.95 -0.31
CA CYS A 161 -10.85 -7.50 0.90
C CYS A 161 -11.57 -8.79 1.30
N ALA A 162 -10.87 -9.93 1.30
CA ALA A 162 -11.50 -11.21 1.64
C ALA A 162 -12.03 -11.25 3.08
N ILE A 163 -11.33 -10.64 4.05
CA ILE A 163 -11.80 -10.55 5.44
C ILE A 163 -13.10 -9.75 5.51
N GLU A 164 -13.21 -8.65 4.77
CA GLU A 164 -14.43 -7.86 4.73
C GLU A 164 -15.55 -8.60 4.04
N LEU A 165 -15.29 -9.25 2.90
CA LEU A 165 -16.33 -9.97 2.16
C LEU A 165 -16.84 -11.19 2.93
N ILE A 166 -15.93 -12.00 3.48
CA ILE A 166 -16.29 -13.15 4.32
C ILE A 166 -17.00 -12.65 5.57
N GLY A 167 -16.45 -11.61 6.22
CA GLY A 167 -17.00 -11.06 7.45
C GLY A 167 -18.39 -10.47 7.28
N THR A 168 -18.62 -9.65 6.25
CA THR A 168 -19.94 -9.07 5.97
C THR A 168 -20.96 -10.08 5.49
N ARG A 169 -20.53 -11.13 4.77
CA ARG A 169 -21.44 -12.18 4.29
C ARG A 169 -21.85 -13.14 5.41
N LEU A 170 -20.94 -13.45 6.31
CA LEU A 170 -21.15 -14.46 7.35
C LEU A 170 -21.55 -13.86 8.69
N PHE A 171 -21.15 -12.62 8.98
CA PHE A 171 -21.45 -11.95 10.24
C PHE A 171 -22.36 -10.75 9.99
N LYS A 172 -23.41 -10.66 10.80
CA LYS A 172 -24.34 -9.53 10.77
C LYS A 172 -23.78 -8.27 11.44
N GLY A 173 -22.54 -8.32 11.97
CA GLY A 173 -21.89 -7.26 12.73
C GLY A 173 -20.55 -6.82 12.11
N GLY A 174 -20.20 -5.54 12.28
CA GLY A 174 -18.95 -4.94 11.79
C GLY A 174 -17.77 -5.02 12.77
N THR A 175 -18.03 -5.46 14.01
CA THR A 175 -17.07 -5.48 15.13
C THR A 175 -15.88 -6.41 14.90
N GLU A 176 -16.15 -7.61 14.40
CA GLU A 176 -15.13 -8.64 14.15
C GLU A 176 -14.16 -8.19 13.05
N VAL A 177 -14.73 -7.63 11.98
CA VAL A 177 -13.95 -7.06 10.88
C VAL A 177 -13.15 -5.85 11.33
N ALA A 178 -13.70 -5.01 12.23
CA ALA A 178 -12.98 -3.86 12.78
C ALA A 178 -11.76 -4.26 13.61
N ALA A 179 -11.85 -5.29 14.46
CA ALA A 179 -10.72 -5.78 15.25
C ALA A 179 -9.57 -6.28 14.35
N LEU A 180 -9.90 -7.05 13.30
CA LEU A 180 -8.90 -7.52 12.33
C LEU A 180 -8.30 -6.38 11.50
N ARG A 181 -9.12 -5.37 11.13
CA ARG A 181 -8.61 -4.15 10.48
C ARG A 181 -7.63 -3.40 11.38
N ARG A 182 -7.92 -3.22 12.67
CA ARG A 182 -7.01 -2.59 13.62
C ARG A 182 -5.64 -3.27 13.62
N VAL A 183 -5.62 -4.61 13.77
CA VAL A 183 -4.36 -5.37 13.74
C VAL A 183 -3.61 -5.15 12.42
N ARG A 184 -4.32 -5.21 11.29
CA ARG A 184 -3.70 -5.03 9.97
C ARG A 184 -3.19 -3.59 9.75
N ASP A 185 -4.06 -2.61 9.92
CA ASP A 185 -3.88 -1.23 9.45
C ASP A 185 -3.16 -0.34 10.46
N GLU A 186 -3.22 -0.65 11.76
CA GLU A 186 -2.56 0.13 12.81
C GLU A 186 -1.30 -0.58 13.31
N LEU A 187 -1.38 -1.89 13.59
CA LEU A 187 -0.28 -2.62 14.22
C LEU A 187 0.72 -3.13 13.18
N LEU A 188 0.30 -4.01 12.27
CA LEU A 188 1.20 -4.61 11.27
C LEU A 188 1.74 -3.56 10.29
N ALA A 189 0.91 -2.59 9.89
CA ALA A 189 1.29 -1.52 8.98
C ALA A 189 2.44 -0.64 9.51
N SER A 190 2.56 -0.53 10.85
CA SER A 190 3.55 0.34 11.50
C SER A 190 4.99 -0.13 11.32
N THR A 191 5.22 -1.40 10.99
CA THR A 191 6.59 -1.95 10.82
C THR A 191 6.84 -2.50 9.41
N PRO A 192 8.11 -2.48 8.94
CA PRO A 192 8.45 -3.11 7.67
C PRO A 192 8.09 -4.60 7.61
N ALA A 193 8.25 -5.36 8.70
CA ALA A 193 7.96 -6.79 8.70
C ALA A 193 6.45 -7.07 8.71
N GLY A 194 5.67 -6.31 9.48
CA GLY A 194 4.21 -6.46 9.50
C GLY A 194 3.60 -6.15 8.13
N ARG A 195 4.14 -5.16 7.41
CA ARG A 195 3.73 -4.86 6.04
C ARG A 195 4.00 -5.98 5.02
N GLU A 196 4.99 -6.84 5.25
CA GLU A 196 5.23 -8.03 4.40
C GLU A 196 4.15 -9.09 4.63
N TRP A 197 3.65 -9.25 5.86
CA TRP A 197 2.49 -10.08 6.14
C TRP A 197 1.24 -9.57 5.44
N ILE A 198 1.00 -8.25 5.47
CA ILE A 198 -0.12 -7.63 4.74
C ILE A 198 0.00 -7.94 3.24
N ALA A 199 1.19 -7.74 2.65
CA ALA A 199 1.42 -8.03 1.24
C ALA A 199 1.17 -9.50 0.88
N LEU A 200 1.57 -10.43 1.75
CA LEU A 200 1.28 -11.86 1.59
C LEU A 200 -0.22 -12.12 1.58
N PHE A 201 -0.95 -11.62 2.59
CA PHE A 201 -2.41 -11.76 2.65
C PHE A 201 -3.09 -11.18 1.40
N GLU A 202 -2.68 -10.00 0.96
CA GLU A 202 -3.22 -9.35 -0.24
C GLU A 202 -2.90 -10.11 -1.53
N ARG A 203 -1.78 -10.82 -1.63
CA ARG A 203 -1.50 -11.72 -2.77
C ARG A 203 -2.38 -12.96 -2.73
N ALA A 204 -2.56 -13.54 -1.55
CA ALA A 204 -3.25 -14.79 -1.38
C ALA A 204 -4.78 -14.66 -1.47
N GLN A 205 -5.33 -13.54 -0.99
CA GLN A 205 -6.75 -13.42 -0.69
C GLN A 205 -7.70 -13.77 -1.85
N PHE A 206 -7.40 -13.35 -3.09
CA PHE A 206 -8.36 -13.52 -4.19
C PHE A 206 -8.47 -14.98 -4.63
N ALA A 207 -7.33 -15.67 -4.79
CA ALA A 207 -7.30 -17.08 -5.15
C ALA A 207 -7.92 -17.96 -4.06
N LEU A 208 -7.67 -17.63 -2.79
CA LEU A 208 -8.26 -18.33 -1.65
C LEU A 208 -9.76 -18.05 -1.53
N LEU A 209 -10.18 -16.80 -1.71
CA LEU A 209 -11.58 -16.41 -1.67
C LEU A 209 -12.40 -17.09 -2.77
N SER A 210 -11.89 -17.11 -4.01
CA SER A 210 -12.55 -17.83 -5.11
C SER A 210 -12.71 -19.33 -4.80
N SER A 211 -11.72 -19.93 -4.14
CA SER A 211 -11.79 -21.33 -3.70
C SER A 211 -12.81 -21.55 -2.59
N ALA A 212 -12.86 -20.65 -1.60
CA ALA A 212 -13.80 -20.71 -0.50
C ALA A 212 -15.25 -20.48 -0.97
N LEU A 213 -15.49 -19.50 -1.83
CA LEU A 213 -16.84 -19.18 -2.33
C LEU A 213 -17.48 -20.31 -3.14
N ARG A 214 -16.68 -21.23 -3.70
CA ARG A 214 -17.14 -22.41 -4.45
C ARG A 214 -17.37 -23.65 -3.57
N ASP A 215 -17.00 -23.58 -2.29
CA ASP A 215 -17.03 -24.71 -1.36
C ASP A 215 -17.64 -24.25 -0.03
N ALA A 216 -18.94 -24.51 0.15
CA ALA A 216 -19.69 -24.01 1.30
C ALA A 216 -19.11 -24.45 2.65
N GLN A 217 -18.55 -25.66 2.74
CA GLN A 217 -17.89 -26.15 3.95
C GLN A 217 -16.60 -25.39 4.23
N LEU A 218 -15.80 -25.12 3.18
CA LEU A 218 -14.59 -24.34 3.33
C LEU A 218 -14.90 -22.88 3.69
N LEU A 219 -15.95 -22.29 3.11
CA LEU A 219 -16.41 -20.94 3.44
C LEU A 219 -16.85 -20.84 4.90
N ALA A 220 -17.62 -21.81 5.40
CA ALA A 220 -18.04 -21.86 6.79
C ALA A 220 -16.82 -21.97 7.74
N ALA A 221 -15.90 -22.89 7.45
CA ALA A 221 -14.68 -23.06 8.25
C ALA A 221 -13.77 -21.81 8.23
N ALA A 222 -13.68 -21.13 7.08
CA ALA A 222 -12.98 -19.85 6.99
C ALA A 222 -13.67 -18.76 7.82
N GLY A 223 -15.01 -18.73 7.83
CA GLY A 223 -15.79 -17.84 8.68
C GLY A 223 -15.52 -18.06 10.17
N GLU A 224 -15.59 -19.30 10.64
CA GLU A 224 -15.26 -19.64 12.03
C GLU A 224 -13.85 -19.19 12.42
N LEU A 225 -12.88 -19.36 11.51
CA LEU A 225 -11.52 -18.89 11.73
C LEU A 225 -11.44 -17.36 11.81
N VAL A 226 -12.16 -16.63 10.95
CA VAL A 226 -12.21 -15.15 11.02
C VAL A 226 -12.82 -14.68 12.35
N GLN A 227 -13.91 -15.29 12.81
CA GLN A 227 -14.51 -14.99 14.12
C GLN A 227 -13.55 -15.27 15.28
N LEU A 228 -12.87 -16.42 15.24
CA LEU A 228 -11.89 -16.79 16.23
C LEU A 228 -10.77 -15.74 16.29
N MET A 229 -10.15 -15.44 15.15
CA MET A 229 -9.07 -14.46 15.07
C MET A 229 -9.52 -13.07 15.48
N ALA A 230 -10.76 -12.66 15.16
CA ALA A 230 -11.30 -11.38 15.57
C ALA A 230 -11.49 -11.28 17.08
N ARG A 231 -12.04 -12.32 17.72
CA ARG A 231 -12.17 -12.39 19.19
C ARG A 231 -10.80 -12.33 19.86
N SER A 232 -9.85 -13.13 19.37
CA SER A 232 -8.47 -13.13 19.87
C SER A 232 -7.77 -11.79 19.64
N ALA A 233 -8.05 -11.09 18.53
CA ALA A 233 -7.49 -9.76 18.27
C ALA A 233 -8.06 -8.66 19.17
N SER A 234 -9.26 -8.86 19.72
CA SER A 234 -9.90 -7.93 20.66
C SER A 234 -9.44 -8.13 22.12
N ASP A 235 -8.79 -9.24 22.43
CA ASP A 235 -8.27 -9.57 23.76
C ASP A 235 -6.77 -9.86 23.67
N GLU A 236 -5.96 -8.88 24.07
CA GLU A 236 -4.50 -8.96 23.96
C GLU A 236 -3.88 -10.07 24.84
N ASP A 237 -4.59 -10.48 25.90
CA ASP A 237 -4.19 -11.55 26.82
C ASP A 237 -4.68 -12.94 26.39
N ALA A 238 -5.58 -13.03 25.42
CA ALA A 238 -6.06 -14.30 24.89
C ALA A 238 -4.88 -15.16 24.42
N VAL A 239 -4.86 -16.42 24.85
CA VAL A 239 -3.84 -17.38 24.45
C VAL A 239 -4.29 -18.10 23.18
N PHE A 240 -3.41 -18.14 22.18
CA PHE A 240 -3.67 -18.88 20.95
C PHE A 240 -3.59 -20.40 21.21
N ALA A 241 -4.75 -21.03 21.38
CA ALA A 241 -4.85 -22.40 21.83
C ALA A 241 -4.45 -23.43 20.76
N GLU A 242 -4.01 -24.62 21.18
CA GLU A 242 -3.66 -25.71 20.26
C GLU A 242 -4.86 -26.15 19.39
N ALA A 243 -6.07 -26.16 19.95
CA ALA A 243 -7.29 -26.48 19.21
C ALA A 243 -7.57 -25.47 18.08
N ASP A 244 -7.26 -24.20 18.30
CA ASP A 244 -7.40 -23.12 17.33
C ASP A 244 -6.36 -23.25 16.21
N ALA A 245 -5.12 -23.56 16.58
CA ALA A 245 -4.06 -23.87 15.62
C ALA A 245 -4.42 -25.06 14.73
N LYS A 246 -4.95 -26.15 15.31
CA LYS A 246 -5.42 -27.32 14.54
C LYS A 246 -6.52 -26.96 13.55
N ARG A 247 -7.50 -26.15 13.97
CA ARG A 247 -8.58 -25.65 13.10
C ARG A 247 -8.02 -24.80 11.95
N ALA A 248 -7.14 -23.85 12.25
CA ALA A 248 -6.52 -22.98 11.26
C ALA A 248 -5.69 -23.78 10.24
N SER A 249 -4.86 -24.72 10.72
CA SER A 249 -4.05 -25.60 9.86
C SER A 249 -4.90 -26.51 8.98
N ALA A 250 -6.04 -27.00 9.47
CA ALA A 250 -6.97 -27.79 8.65
C ALA A 250 -7.56 -26.97 7.49
N VAL A 251 -7.94 -25.70 7.74
CA VAL A 251 -8.40 -24.78 6.68
C VAL A 251 -7.30 -24.50 5.67
N LEU A 252 -6.08 -24.20 6.12
CA LEU A 252 -4.94 -23.96 5.24
C LEU A 252 -4.59 -25.17 4.38
N LYS A 253 -4.63 -26.38 4.94
CA LYS A 253 -4.39 -27.62 4.18
C LYS A 253 -5.42 -27.81 3.07
N LYS A 254 -6.71 -27.57 3.35
CA LYS A 254 -7.78 -27.63 2.34
C LYS A 254 -7.59 -26.58 1.25
N LEU A 255 -7.25 -25.35 1.63
CA LEU A 255 -6.97 -24.27 0.69
C LEU A 255 -5.76 -24.61 -0.21
N ARG A 256 -4.66 -25.05 0.40
CA ARG A 256 -3.43 -25.46 -0.28
C ARG A 256 -3.68 -26.53 -1.33
N ALA A 257 -4.51 -27.52 -1.02
CA ALA A 257 -4.85 -28.60 -1.96
C ALA A 257 -5.60 -28.10 -3.21
N LYS A 258 -6.29 -26.96 -3.13
CA LYS A 258 -7.02 -26.35 -4.26
C LYS A 258 -6.19 -25.34 -5.06
N VAL A 259 -5.08 -24.85 -4.51
CA VAL A 259 -4.20 -23.89 -5.19
C VAL A 259 -3.28 -24.61 -6.18
N LYS A 260 -3.22 -24.09 -7.42
CA LYS A 260 -2.28 -24.57 -8.45
C LYS A 260 -0.99 -23.74 -8.52
N ILE A 261 -1.04 -22.49 -8.09
CA ILE A 261 0.08 -21.53 -8.17
C ILE A 261 1.12 -21.85 -7.09
N HIS A 262 2.36 -22.13 -7.48
CA HIS A 262 3.42 -22.53 -6.55
C HIS A 262 3.76 -21.45 -5.52
N ALA A 263 3.91 -20.19 -5.95
CA ALA A 263 4.18 -19.09 -5.02
C ALA A 263 3.10 -18.96 -3.92
N LEU A 264 1.82 -19.20 -4.27
CA LEU A 264 0.73 -19.17 -3.29
C LEU A 264 0.75 -20.39 -2.36
N LYS A 265 1.25 -21.53 -2.82
CA LYS A 265 1.53 -22.67 -1.95
C LYS A 265 2.58 -22.31 -0.91
N ASP A 266 3.68 -21.68 -1.32
CA ASP A 266 4.74 -21.28 -0.39
C ASP A 266 4.22 -20.26 0.65
N ASP A 267 3.35 -19.33 0.22
CA ASP A 267 2.68 -18.38 1.12
C ASP A 267 1.81 -19.08 2.17
N LEU A 268 1.04 -20.08 1.77
CA LEU A 268 0.23 -20.87 2.70
C LEU A 268 1.09 -21.68 3.68
N ASP A 269 2.24 -22.19 3.23
CA ASP A 269 3.18 -22.92 4.08
C ASP A 269 3.82 -21.97 5.11
N ALA A 270 4.18 -20.76 4.70
CA ALA A 270 4.70 -19.73 5.60
C ALA A 270 3.67 -19.34 6.68
N ILE A 271 2.38 -19.25 6.33
CA ILE A 271 1.30 -19.05 7.32
C ILE A 271 1.18 -20.27 8.24
N GLY A 272 1.21 -21.49 7.69
CA GLY A 272 1.10 -22.73 8.47
C GLY A 272 2.23 -22.87 9.52
N GLN A 273 3.47 -22.68 9.10
CA GLN A 273 4.63 -22.66 10.01
C GLN A 273 4.47 -21.60 11.09
N ARG A 274 3.91 -20.44 10.74
CA ARG A 274 3.70 -19.36 11.69
C ARG A 274 2.68 -19.71 12.76
N ILE A 275 1.57 -20.35 12.38
CA ILE A 275 0.52 -20.83 13.30
C ILE A 275 1.11 -21.78 14.34
N GLU A 276 1.94 -22.74 13.92
CA GLU A 276 2.59 -23.69 14.83
C GLU A 276 3.52 -23.00 15.84
N GLN A 277 4.25 -21.97 15.39
CA GLN A 277 5.21 -21.26 16.24
C GLN A 277 4.58 -20.41 17.34
N VAL A 278 3.29 -20.08 17.21
CA VAL A 278 2.57 -19.15 18.09
C VAL A 278 1.60 -19.84 19.05
N ILE A 279 1.49 -21.18 18.99
CA ILE A 279 0.71 -21.97 19.95
C ILE A 279 1.15 -21.66 21.38
N GLY A 280 0.17 -21.44 22.26
CA GLY A 280 0.39 -21.15 23.67
C GLY A 280 0.90 -19.73 23.96
N ARG A 281 1.05 -18.87 22.94
CA ARG A 281 1.42 -17.46 23.13
C ARG A 281 0.19 -16.59 23.29
N ARG A 282 0.33 -15.49 24.05
CA ARG A 282 -0.68 -14.44 24.13
C ARG A 282 -0.77 -13.69 22.80
N MET A 283 -1.94 -13.20 22.44
CA MET A 283 -2.13 -12.52 21.17
C MET A 283 -1.28 -11.27 21.00
N GLN A 284 -1.02 -10.52 22.06
CA GLN A 284 -0.04 -9.43 22.04
C GLN A 284 1.34 -9.92 21.54
N GLN A 285 1.83 -11.03 22.07
CA GLN A 285 3.12 -11.61 21.68
C GLN A 285 3.11 -12.14 20.25
N VAL A 286 1.97 -12.66 19.79
CA VAL A 286 1.79 -13.08 18.39
C VAL A 286 1.92 -11.89 17.46
N ILE A 287 1.19 -10.81 17.72
CA ILE A 287 1.18 -9.58 16.93
C ILE A 287 2.56 -8.93 16.95
N GLU A 288 3.18 -8.74 18.11
CA GLU A 288 4.54 -8.20 18.23
C GLU A 288 5.54 -9.01 17.40
N SER A 289 5.41 -10.32 17.41
CA SER A 289 6.33 -11.18 16.67
C SER A 289 6.08 -11.11 15.15
N LEU A 290 4.83 -10.91 14.69
CA LEU A 290 4.54 -10.61 13.27
C LEU A 290 5.10 -9.24 12.85
N MET A 291 5.07 -8.26 13.75
CA MET A 291 5.66 -6.94 13.52
C MET A 291 7.20 -6.96 13.46
N ARG A 292 7.85 -8.03 13.95
CA ARG A 292 9.32 -8.17 13.98
C ARG A 292 9.86 -9.15 12.94
N GLN A 293 9.08 -10.15 12.52
CA GLN A 293 9.52 -11.25 11.65
C GLN A 293 8.74 -11.26 10.35
N LYS A 294 9.44 -11.33 9.21
CA LYS A 294 8.80 -11.45 7.90
C LYS A 294 8.25 -12.87 7.68
N PRO A 295 7.27 -13.07 6.79
CA PRO A 295 6.85 -14.40 6.37
C PRO A 295 8.03 -15.28 5.91
N GLY A 296 8.02 -16.56 6.30
CA GLY A 296 9.07 -17.53 5.92
C GLY A 296 10.42 -17.35 6.62
N GLN A 297 10.57 -16.37 7.52
CA GLN A 297 11.83 -16.15 8.23
C GLN A 297 11.96 -17.10 9.43
N PRO A 298 13.04 -17.90 9.55
CA PRO A 298 13.23 -18.80 10.69
C PRO A 298 13.50 -18.02 11.98
N LYS A 299 13.02 -18.54 13.13
CA LYS A 299 13.14 -17.91 14.48
C LYS A 299 14.55 -17.40 14.80
N ASN A 300 15.59 -18.10 14.36
CA ASN A 300 16.98 -17.82 14.73
C ASN A 300 17.62 -16.69 13.90
N ALA A 301 17.02 -16.26 12.79
CA ALA A 301 17.62 -15.25 11.91
C ALA A 301 17.63 -13.83 12.50
N VAL A 302 16.77 -13.53 13.50
CA VAL A 302 16.67 -12.19 14.10
C VAL A 302 17.68 -11.98 15.23
N ALA A 303 18.16 -13.04 15.89
CA ALA A 303 19.14 -12.95 16.97
C ALA A 303 20.55 -12.52 16.51
N ALA A 304 20.84 -12.56 15.20
CA ALA A 304 22.16 -12.32 14.64
C ALA A 304 22.48 -10.86 14.28
N LYS A 305 21.58 -9.89 14.52
CA LYS A 305 21.86 -8.46 14.32
C LYS A 305 21.64 -7.66 15.60
N LYS A 306 22.54 -7.82 16.56
CA LYS A 306 22.82 -6.73 17.52
C LYS A 306 23.47 -5.59 16.72
N PRO A 307 22.95 -4.35 16.76
CA PRO A 307 23.67 -3.23 16.18
C PRO A 307 24.99 -3.08 16.94
N ALA A 308 26.11 -3.11 16.21
CA ALA A 308 27.38 -2.71 16.77
C ALA A 308 27.24 -1.28 17.31
N ALA A 309 27.36 -1.12 18.62
CA ALA A 309 27.37 0.18 19.26
C ALA A 309 28.59 0.96 18.75
N ALA A 310 28.38 1.85 17.78
CA ALA A 310 29.37 2.85 17.41
C ALA A 310 29.38 3.91 18.51
N VAL A 311 30.19 3.66 19.55
CA VAL A 311 30.60 4.66 20.53
C VAL A 311 31.47 5.68 19.79
N LYS A 312 30.86 6.77 19.29
CA LYS A 312 31.62 7.97 18.91
C LYS A 312 31.93 8.74 20.19
N LYS A 313 33.21 8.74 20.59
CA LYS A 313 33.75 9.63 21.62
C LYS A 313 33.47 11.10 21.23
N PRO A 314 33.14 11.98 22.19
CA PRO A 314 33.04 13.41 21.93
C PRO A 314 34.45 13.96 21.64
N VAL A 315 34.63 14.52 20.44
CA VAL A 315 35.81 15.31 20.09
C VAL A 315 35.60 16.72 20.65
N ALA A 316 36.48 17.14 21.55
CA ALA A 316 36.52 18.49 22.09
C ALA A 316 36.89 19.49 20.98
N THR A 317 35.97 20.40 20.65
CA THR A 317 36.25 21.55 19.78
C THR A 317 36.94 22.65 20.57
N LYS A 318 38.23 22.88 20.25
CA LYS A 318 38.99 24.08 20.64
C LYS A 318 38.32 25.34 20.08
N LYS A 319 38.04 26.30 20.95
CA LYS A 319 37.74 27.69 20.57
C LYS A 319 39.00 28.31 19.96
N ALA A 320 38.92 28.78 18.72
CA ALA A 320 39.86 29.71 18.14
C ALA A 320 39.13 31.03 17.85
N SER A 321 39.52 32.07 18.57
CA SER A 321 39.16 33.46 18.35
C SER A 321 39.79 33.98 17.07
N VAL A 322 39.00 34.54 16.14
CA VAL A 322 39.51 35.34 15.03
C VAL A 322 38.79 36.68 14.98
N ALA A 323 39.62 37.71 14.83
CA ALA A 323 39.38 39.12 15.01
C ALA A 323 38.44 39.73 13.96
N LYS A 324 37.73 40.77 14.42
CA LYS A 324 36.85 41.67 13.68
C LYS A 324 37.73 42.71 12.94
N LYS A 325 37.50 42.92 11.64
CA LYS A 325 37.96 44.12 10.91
C LYS A 325 36.81 44.67 10.05
N PRO A 326 36.55 45.98 10.03
CA PRO A 326 35.36 46.56 9.40
C PRO A 326 35.62 46.97 7.94
N ALA A 327 34.60 46.90 7.09
CA ALA A 327 34.64 47.48 5.75
C ALA A 327 33.36 48.30 5.48
N ALA A 328 33.60 49.62 5.44
CA ALA A 328 33.09 50.67 4.57
C ALA A 328 31.68 50.59 3.95
N SER A 329 30.96 51.68 4.22
CA SER A 329 29.77 52.20 3.54
C SER A 329 30.01 52.55 2.06
N ALA A 330 29.03 52.27 1.21
CA ALA A 330 28.83 52.96 -0.06
C ALA A 330 27.33 53.22 -0.32
N LYS A 331 26.94 54.50 -0.19
CA LYS A 331 25.63 55.03 -0.61
C LYS A 331 25.55 55.02 -2.14
N LYS A 332 24.47 54.46 -2.71
CA LYS A 332 24.08 54.68 -4.11
C LYS A 332 22.86 55.59 -4.17
N LYS A 333 23.02 56.68 -4.92
CA LYS A 333 22.05 57.73 -5.26
C LYS A 333 20.97 57.18 -6.20
N ALA A 334 19.72 57.60 -5.99
CA ALA A 334 18.64 57.51 -6.95
C ALA A 334 18.73 58.63 -8.02
N PRO A 335 18.02 58.50 -9.14
CA PRO A 335 17.55 59.66 -9.89
C PRO A 335 16.02 59.75 -9.92
N ARG A 336 15.52 60.99 -9.83
CA ARG A 336 14.22 61.42 -10.34
C ARG A 336 14.48 62.56 -11.31
N SER A 337 14.16 62.39 -12.57
CA SER A 337 13.33 63.23 -13.46
C SER A 337 13.31 62.57 -14.82
#